data_AF-A0A1G1JT93-F1
#
_entry.id   AF-A0A1G1JT93-F1
#
_cell.length_a   1.000
_cell.length_b   1.000
_cell.length_c   1.000
_cell.angle_alpha   90.00
_cell.angle_beta   90.00
_cell.angle_gamma   90.00
#
_symmetry.space_group_name_H-M   'P 1'
#
loop_
_entity.id
_entity.type
_entity.pdbx_description
1 polymer ?
#
loop_
_entity_poly.entity_id
_entity_poly.type
_entity_poly.pdbx_seq_one_letter_code
_entity_poly.pdbx_strand_id
1 'polypeptide(L)' 'MFEEYVISRKGVPTAVVVDYELFESMRETLEIVLDKAFTKRLRQAREDVKKGVGKPWKVLRGELAA' A
#
# COMPACT_ATOMS: atom_id res chain seq x y z
N MET A 1 18.71 -1.69 4.15
CA MET A 1 18.85 -1.33 2.73
C MET A 1 18.44 -2.57 1.98
N PHE A 2 17.38 -2.51 1.17
CA PHE A 2 16.93 -3.70 0.45
C PHE A 2 17.86 -3.94 -0.75
N GLU A 3 18.06 -5.22 -1.09
CA GLU A 3 18.90 -5.63 -2.20
C GLU A 3 18.10 -6.38 -3.26
N GLU A 4 18.51 -6.19 -4.51
CA GLU A 4 17.93 -6.86 -5.68
C GLU A 4 19.06 -7.48 -6.50
N TYR A 5 18.92 -8.77 -6.83
CA TYR A 5 19.86 -9.52 -7.64
C TYR A 5 19.17 -10.04 -8.90
N VAL A 6 19.68 -9.66 -10.07
CA VAL A 6 19.15 -10.10 -11.36
C VAL A 6 19.93 -11.32 -11.86
N ILE A 7 19.26 -12.45 -12.01
CA ILE A 7 19.82 -13.69 -12.56
C ILE A 7 19.61 -13.71 -14.07
N SER A 8 20.71 -13.67 -14.82
CA SER A 8 20.72 -13.71 -16.28
C SER A 8 21.16 -15.07 -16.84
N ARG A 9 20.52 -15.52 -17.91
CA ARG A 9 20.91 -16.71 -18.70
C ARG A 9 21.24 -16.28 -20.12
N LYS A 10 22.48 -16.52 -20.56
CA LYS A 10 22.99 -16.11 -21.88
C LYS A 10 22.81 -14.60 -22.15
N GLY A 11 23.07 -13.77 -21.13
CA GLY A 11 22.92 -12.31 -21.22
C GLY A 11 21.47 -11.80 -21.16
N VAL A 12 20.48 -12.70 -20.98
CA VAL A 12 19.07 -12.33 -20.87
C VAL A 12 18.61 -12.49 -19.42
N PRO A 13 18.05 -11.46 -18.76
CA PRO A 13 17.45 -11.58 -17.43
C PRO A 13 16.34 -12.64 -17.40
N THR A 14 16.36 -13.51 -16.39
CA THR A 14 15.41 -14.63 -16.27
C THR A 14 14.72 -14.74 -14.92
N ALA A 15 15.37 -14.26 -13.85
CA ALA A 15 14.78 -14.20 -12.52
C ALA A 15 15.37 -13.02 -11.76
N VAL A 16 14.63 -12.57 -10.75
CA VAL A 16 15.07 -11.54 -9.81
C VAL A 16 14.92 -12.13 -8.41
N VAL A 17 15.96 -12.02 -7.60
CA VAL A 17 15.94 -12.36 -6.18
C VAL A 17 15.90 -11.05 -5.40
N VAL A 18 14.95 -10.96 -4.48
CA VAL A 18 14.75 -9.81 -3.59
C VAL A 18 14.63 -10.30 -2.15
N ASP A 19 14.86 -9.39 -1.20
CA ASP A 19 14.49 -9.62 0.18
C ASP A 19 13.00 -9.99 0.30
N TYR A 20 12.68 -10.95 1.17
CA TYR A 20 11.30 -11.39 1.37
C TYR A 20 10.38 -10.24 1.79
N GLU A 21 10.86 -9.36 2.68
CA GLU A 21 10.12 -8.17 3.13
C GLU A 21 9.82 -7.20 1.99
N LEU A 22 10.76 -7.06 1.04
CA LEU A 22 10.55 -6.23 -0.15
C LEU A 22 9.48 -6.85 -1.05
N PHE A 23 9.54 -8.17 -1.29
CA PHE A 23 8.52 -8.89 -2.07
C PHE A 23 7.12 -8.72 -1.49
N GLU A 24 6.95 -8.96 -0.18
CA GLU A 24 5.64 -8.83 0.48
C GLU A 24 5.14 -7.40 0.47
N SER A 25 6.01 -6.42 0.73
CA SER A 25 5.65 -4.99 0.67
C SER A 25 5.19 -4.56 -0.72
N MET A 26 5.86 -5.05 -1.77
CA MET A 26 5.47 -4.81 -3.15
C MET A 26 4.14 -5.47 -3.49
N ARG A 27 3.91 -6.71 -3.03
CA ARG A 27 2.66 -7.45 -3.25
C ARG A 27 1.47 -6.75 -2.61
N GLU A 28 1.57 -6.37 -1.33
CA GLU A 28 0.53 -5.62 -0.63
C GLU A 28 0.23 -4.27 -1.31
N THR A 29 1.28 -3.56 -1.72
CA THR A 29 1.13 -2.29 -2.47
C THR A 29 0.38 -2.51 -3.78
N LEU A 30 0.69 -3.57 -4.53
CA LEU A 30 -0.02 -3.91 -5.76
C LEU A 30 -1.49 -4.25 -5.50
N GLU A 31 -1.81 -4.99 -4.43
CA GLU A 31 -3.19 -5.28 -4.03
C GLU A 31 -3.98 -4.00 -3.76
N ILE A 32 -3.40 -3.05 -3.02
CA ILE A 32 -3.99 -1.74 -2.74
C ILE A 32 -4.23 -0.93 -4.03
N VAL A 33 -3.25 -0.91 -4.93
CA VAL A 33 -3.32 -0.15 -6.19
C VAL A 33 -4.35 -0.75 -7.16
N LEU A 34 -4.47 -2.08 -7.19
CA LEU A 34 -5.44 -2.78 -8.03
C LEU A 34 -6.88 -2.54 -7.56
N ASP A 35 -7.11 -2.34 -6.26
CA ASP A 35 -8.39 -1.82 -5.77
C ASP A 35 -8.50 -0.31 -6.04
N LYS A 36 -8.93 0.02 -7.26
CA LYS A 36 -9.18 1.41 -7.69
C LYS A 36 -10.19 2.13 -6.81
N ALA A 37 -11.16 1.41 -6.22
CA ALA A 37 -12.14 2.01 -5.32
C ALA A 37 -11.48 2.39 -3.99
N PHE A 38 -10.67 1.50 -3.42
CA PHE A 38 -9.89 1.78 -2.22
C PHE A 38 -8.87 2.91 -2.45
N THR A 39 -8.12 2.90 -3.56
CA THR A 39 -7.19 3.98 -3.91
C THR A 39 -7.91 5.34 -4.04
N LYS A 40 -9.11 5.35 -4.64
CA LYS A 40 -9.93 6.58 -4.72
C LYS A 40 -10.39 7.04 -3.33
N ARG A 41 -10.84 6.13 -2.46
CA ARG A 41 -11.21 6.44 -1.06
C ARG A 41 -10.03 6.98 -0.27
N LEU A 42 -8.84 6.38 -0.42
CA LEU A 42 -7.62 6.82 0.25
C LEU A 42 -7.21 8.23 -0.19
N ARG A 43 -7.30 8.53 -1.50
CA ARG A 43 -7.04 9.89 -2.01
C ARG A 43 -8.02 10.90 -1.43
N GLN A 44 -9.31 10.55 -1.38
CA GLN A 44 -10.32 11.42 -0.79
C GLN A 44 -10.07 11.65 0.71
N ALA A 45 -9.77 10.59 1.47
CA ALA A 45 -9.47 10.69 2.89
C ALA A 45 -8.27 11.61 3.18
N ARG A 46 -7.22 11.58 2.35
CA ARG A 46 -6.09 12.52 2.47
C ARG A 46 -6.50 13.98 2.27
N GLU A 47 -7.39 14.25 1.32
CA GLU A 47 -7.90 15.60 1.08
C GLU A 47 -8.85 16.07 2.18
N ASP A 48 -9.68 15.17 2.71
CA ASP A 48 -10.57 15.45 3.84
C ASP A 48 -9.77 15.84 5.08
N VAL A 49 -8.69 15.11 5.40
CA VAL A 49 -7.76 15.45 6.49
C VAL A 49 -7.15 16.84 6.30
N LYS A 50 -6.67 17.18 5.10
CA LYS A 50 -6.12 18.52 4.80
C LYS A 50 -7.15 19.63 5.00
N LYS A 51 -8.42 19.35 4.72
CA LYS A 51 -9.53 20.30 4.87
C LYS A 51 -10.09 20.33 6.30
N GLY A 52 -9.54 19.55 7.23
CA GLY A 52 -10.07 19.42 8.59
C GLY A 52 -11.41 18.68 8.65
N VAL A 53 -11.78 17.96 7.59
CA VAL A 53 -12.99 17.14 7.52
C VAL A 53 -12.68 15.78 8.13
N GLY A 54 -13.18 15.55 9.34
CA GLY A 54 -13.01 14.29 10.07
C GLY A 54 -13.91 14.24 11.29
N LYS A 55 -14.10 13.05 11.85
CA LYS A 55 -14.82 12.87 13.12
C LYS A 55 -13.80 12.78 14.27
N PRO A 56 -14.03 13.45 15.41
CA PRO A 56 -13.23 13.22 16.61
C PRO A 56 -13.33 11.75 17.05
N TRP A 57 -12.22 11.20 17.52
CA TRP A 57 -12.13 9.79 17.95
C TRP A 57 -13.22 9.40 18.97
N LYS A 58 -13.55 10.29 19.91
CA LYS A 58 -14.59 10.05 20.93
C LYS A 58 -15.97 9.80 20.31
N VAL A 59 -16.28 10.47 19.19
CA VAL A 59 -17.55 10.30 18.47
C VAL A 59 -17.53 9.00 17.67
N LEU A 60 -16.45 8.75 16.91
CA LEU A 60 -16.26 7.52 16.14
C LEU A 60 -16.34 6.25 17.00
N ARG A 61 -15.71 6.27 18.17
CA ARG A 61 -15.72 5.12 19.10
C ARG A 61 -17.13 4.79 19.60
N GLY A 62 -17.99 5.79 19.77
CA GLY A 62 -19.38 5.58 20.17
C GLY A 62 -20.21 4.90 19.09
N GLU A 63 -19.94 5.19 17.82
CA GLU A 63 -20.62 4.58 16.67
C GLU A 63 -20.17 3.13 16.41
N LEU A 64 -18.90 2.80 16.70
CA LEU A 64 -18.34 1.46 16.47
C LEU A 64 -18.61 0.46 17.61
N ALA A 65 -19.06 0.94 18.77
CA ALA A 65 -19.41 0.12 19.92
C ALA A 65 -20.90 -0.27 19.98
N ALA A 66 -21.68 0.14 18.97
CA ALA A 66 -23.08 -0.22 18.74
C ALA A 66 -23.19 -1.26 17.62
#